data_AF-A0A953WGM1-F1
#
_entry.id   AF-A0A953WGM1-F1
#
_cell.length_a   1.000
_cell.length_b   1.000
_cell.length_c   1.000
_cell.angle_alpha   90.00
_cell.angle_beta   90.00
_cell.angle_gamma   90.00
#
_symmetry.space_group_name_H-M   'P 1'
#
loop_
_entity.id
_entity.type
_entity.pdbx_description
1 polymer ?
#
loop_
_entity_poly.entity_id
_entity_poly.type
_entity_poly.pdbx_seq_one_letter_code
_entity_poly.pdbx_strand_id
1 'polypeptide(L)'
;MLGAGAAGLFCGARMGQAGQRVVVLDHAAKPAEKVRISGGGRCNFTNLETAANRFISQNPHFAKSALARYTPWDFTSLMAAHGLTWHEKTLGQLFCDQKSGAIIQMLLDELAKGQGELRLETKIEAVTYADGRFRVETSGGVFTAPKLVVATGGLSIPKMGATGLAYDIARQFGHDIVPTRAALVPFVFTGADH
;
A
#
# COMPACT_ATOMS: atom_id res chain seq x y z
N MET A 1 1.04 10.26 6.18
CA MET A 1 1.22 9.12 5.26
C MET A 1 1.11 9.64 3.83
N LEU A 2 2.01 9.25 2.94
CA LEU A 2 1.91 9.56 1.51
C LEU A 2 1.45 8.30 0.76
N GLY A 3 0.31 8.35 0.09
CA GLY A 3 -0.35 7.25 -0.60
C GLY A 3 -1.45 6.58 0.24
N ALA A 4 -2.67 6.51 -0.31
CA ALA A 4 -3.85 5.85 0.23
C ALA A 4 -4.07 4.47 -0.44
N GLY A 5 -2.99 3.73 -0.67
CA GLY A 5 -3.03 2.31 -1.05
C GLY A 5 -3.20 1.39 0.16
N ALA A 6 -3.08 0.07 -0.06
CA ALA A 6 -3.21 -0.93 0.99
C ALA A 6 -2.30 -0.65 2.21
N ALA A 7 -1.00 -0.43 1.97
CA ALA A 7 -0.04 -0.15 3.05
C ALA A 7 -0.32 1.18 3.77
N GLY A 8 -0.66 2.24 3.02
CA GLY A 8 -0.87 3.57 3.59
C GLY A 8 -2.13 3.66 4.45
N LEU A 9 -3.25 3.11 3.98
CA LEU A 9 -4.49 3.04 4.75
C LEU A 9 -4.32 2.16 5.99
N PHE A 10 -3.76 0.96 5.82
CA PHE A 10 -3.56 0.03 6.94
C PHE A 10 -2.62 0.62 7.99
N CYS A 11 -1.48 1.20 7.59
CA CYS A 11 -0.55 1.85 8.50
C CYS A 11 -1.20 3.04 9.20
N GLY A 12 -1.97 3.86 8.47
CA GLY A 12 -2.70 5.00 9.03
C GLY A 12 -3.71 4.58 10.09
N ALA A 13 -4.46 3.51 9.82
CA ALA A 13 -5.41 2.94 10.77
C ALA A 13 -4.73 2.44 12.04
N ARG A 14 -3.65 1.64 11.92
CA ARG A 14 -2.90 1.13 13.07
C ARG A 14 -2.31 2.25 13.93
N MET A 15 -1.77 3.29 13.32
CA MET A 15 -1.23 4.44 14.04
C MET A 15 -2.32 5.27 14.73
N GLY A 16 -3.44 5.52 14.04
CA GLY A 16 -4.59 6.23 14.61
C GLY A 16 -5.16 5.50 15.84
N GLN A 17 -5.35 4.19 15.72
CA GLN A 17 -5.82 3.34 16.82
C GLN A 17 -4.82 3.26 17.99
N ALA A 18 -3.54 3.55 17.76
CA ALA A 18 -2.52 3.72 18.80
C ALA A 18 -2.46 5.15 19.37
N GLY A 19 -3.48 5.97 19.13
CA GLY A 19 -3.61 7.32 19.67
C GLY A 19 -2.81 8.39 18.94
N GLN A 20 -2.26 8.10 17.75
CA GLN A 20 -1.52 9.08 16.97
C GLN A 20 -2.46 9.89 16.07
N ARG A 21 -2.24 11.20 15.95
CA ARG A 21 -2.92 12.00 14.94
C ARG A 21 -2.30 11.74 13.57
N VAL A 22 -3.11 11.22 12.64
CA VAL A 22 -2.64 10.79 11.31
C VAL A 22 -3.44 11.46 10.21
N VAL A 23 -2.73 11.89 9.17
CA VAL A 23 -3.32 12.23 7.87
C VAL A 23 -2.73 11.34 6.79
N VAL A 24 -3.58 10.81 5.91
CA VAL A 24 -3.24 10.05 4.71
C VAL A 24 -3.55 10.93 3.50
N LEU A 25 -2.52 11.17 2.69
CA LEU A 25 -2.61 12.03 1.51
C LEU A 25 -2.51 11.17 0.24
N ASP A 26 -3.39 11.37 -0.73
CA ASP A 26 -3.29 10.78 -2.06
C ASP A 26 -3.74 11.77 -3.13
N HIS A 27 -3.08 11.70 -4.29
CA HIS A 27 -3.43 12.46 -5.49
C HIS A 27 -4.65 11.91 -6.24
N ALA A 28 -4.98 10.63 -6.05
CA ALA A 28 -6.10 10.00 -6.74
C ALA A 28 -7.45 10.46 -6.16
N ALA A 29 -8.49 10.49 -6.99
CA ALA A 29 -9.86 10.81 -6.58
C ALA A 29 -10.52 9.71 -5.73
N LYS A 30 -9.99 8.48 -5.79
CA LYS A 30 -10.48 7.33 -5.01
C LYS A 30 -9.30 6.64 -4.34
N PRO A 31 -9.45 6.17 -3.09
CA PRO A 31 -8.40 5.43 -2.41
C PRO A 31 -8.32 3.99 -2.94
N ALA A 32 -7.16 3.37 -2.72
CA ALA A 32 -6.93 1.95 -2.91
C ALA A 32 -7.28 1.40 -4.32
N GLU A 33 -7.07 2.21 -5.37
CA GLU A 33 -7.39 1.84 -6.74
C GLU A 33 -6.72 0.53 -7.21
N LYS A 34 -5.48 0.25 -6.78
CA LYS A 34 -4.83 -1.04 -7.06
C LYS A 34 -5.49 -2.21 -6.34
N VAL A 35 -6.01 -2.01 -5.12
CA VAL A 35 -6.79 -3.04 -4.41
C VAL A 35 -8.08 -3.32 -5.18
N ARG A 36 -8.73 -2.25 -5.68
CA ARG A 36 -10.00 -2.34 -6.41
C ARG A 36 -9.93 -3.28 -7.61
N ILE A 37 -8.85 -3.21 -8.38
CA ILE A 37 -8.67 -4.02 -9.60
C ILE A 37 -7.94 -5.36 -9.34
N SER A 38 -7.38 -5.57 -8.15
CA SER A 38 -6.61 -6.78 -7.83
C SER A 38 -7.49 -8.04 -7.85
N GLY A 39 -6.91 -9.18 -8.25
CA GLY A 39 -7.59 -10.46 -8.26
C GLY A 39 -8.88 -10.47 -9.09
N GLY A 40 -8.92 -9.74 -10.21
CA GLY A 40 -10.13 -9.63 -11.04
C GLY A 40 -11.29 -8.91 -10.33
N GLY A 41 -10.98 -7.97 -9.43
CA GLY A 41 -11.97 -7.25 -8.63
C GLY A 41 -12.45 -7.99 -7.38
N ARG A 42 -11.97 -9.21 -7.12
CA ARG A 42 -12.26 -9.95 -5.87
C ARG A 42 -11.19 -9.78 -4.79
N CYS A 43 -10.05 -9.17 -5.14
CA CYS A 43 -8.88 -9.00 -4.30
C CYS A 43 -8.34 -10.32 -3.74
N ASN A 44 -7.24 -10.81 -4.35
CA ASN A 44 -6.41 -11.84 -3.74
C ASN A 44 -5.62 -11.17 -2.60
N PHE A 45 -6.17 -11.20 -1.38
CA PHE A 45 -5.74 -10.30 -0.30
C PHE A 45 -4.59 -10.86 0.53
N THR A 46 -4.39 -12.18 0.54
CA THR A 46 -3.26 -12.85 1.20
C THR A 46 -3.07 -14.27 0.68
N ASN A 47 -2.06 -14.98 1.19
CA ASN A 47 -1.82 -16.39 0.90
C ASN A 47 -1.52 -17.18 2.19
N LEU A 48 -2.09 -18.39 2.32
CA LEU A 48 -1.89 -19.27 3.49
C LEU A 48 -0.44 -19.73 3.67
N GLU A 49 0.32 -19.83 2.58
CA GLU A 49 1.73 -20.24 2.57
C GLU A 49 2.70 -19.03 2.57
N THR A 50 2.25 -17.88 3.07
CA THR A 50 3.11 -16.69 3.14
C THR A 50 4.35 -16.97 3.98
N ALA A 51 5.51 -16.87 3.34
CA ALA A 51 6.81 -17.08 3.97
C ALA A 51 7.86 -16.14 3.34
N ALA A 52 8.93 -15.82 4.08
CA ALA A 52 9.94 -14.86 3.64
C ALA A 52 10.61 -15.25 2.31
N ASN A 53 10.74 -16.55 2.01
CA ASN A 53 11.29 -17.05 0.75
C ASN A 53 10.36 -16.88 -0.46
N ARG A 54 9.15 -16.34 -0.28
CA ARG A 54 8.21 -15.98 -1.35
C ARG A 54 8.36 -14.52 -1.80
N PHE A 55 9.31 -13.78 -1.23
CA PHE A 55 9.60 -12.38 -1.56
C PHE A 55 11.03 -12.25 -2.09
N ILE A 56 11.18 -11.58 -3.24
CA ILE A 56 12.49 -11.35 -3.87
C ILE A 56 13.06 -10.03 -3.34
N SER A 57 14.27 -10.09 -2.78
CA SER A 57 14.99 -8.95 -2.21
C SER A 57 16.49 -9.18 -2.28
N GLN A 58 17.29 -8.11 -2.42
CA GLN A 58 18.75 -8.20 -2.26
C GLN A 58 19.17 -8.61 -0.83
N ASN A 59 18.29 -8.34 0.16
CA ASN A 59 18.39 -8.89 1.51
C ASN A 59 17.26 -9.93 1.72
N PRO A 60 17.55 -11.24 1.63
CA PRO A 60 16.56 -12.31 1.79
C PRO A 60 15.93 -12.40 3.19
N HIS A 61 16.46 -11.66 4.17
CA HIS A 61 15.96 -11.68 5.56
C HIS A 61 15.10 -10.46 5.90
N PHE A 62 15.05 -9.46 5.02
CA PHE A 62 14.38 -8.17 5.28
C PHE A 62 12.92 -8.33 5.72
N ALA A 63 12.14 -9.18 5.03
CA ALA A 63 10.71 -9.34 5.29
C ALA A 63 10.40 -10.22 6.51
N LYS A 64 11.36 -11.00 7.04
CA LYS A 64 11.10 -12.03 8.08
C LYS A 64 10.39 -11.46 9.31
N SER A 65 10.90 -10.35 9.86
CA SER A 65 10.36 -9.74 11.06
C SER A 65 8.93 -9.21 10.85
N ALA A 66 8.67 -8.55 9.73
CA ALA A 66 7.35 -8.02 9.42
C ALA A 66 6.31 -9.15 9.25
N LEU A 67 6.66 -10.19 8.49
CA LEU A 67 5.78 -11.34 8.24
C LEU A 67 5.49 -12.17 9.49
N ALA A 68 6.41 -12.24 10.44
CA ALA A 68 6.21 -12.94 11.72
C ALA A 68 5.31 -12.17 12.69
N ARG A 69 5.30 -10.82 12.61
CA ARG A 69 4.52 -9.96 13.52
C ARG A 69 3.10 -9.67 13.03
N TYR A 70 2.85 -9.85 11.74
CA TYR A 70 1.52 -9.71 11.16
C TYR A 70 1.35 -10.75 10.06
N THR A 71 0.64 -11.81 10.40
CA THR A 71 0.48 -13.04 9.61
C THR A 71 -0.77 -12.97 8.73
N PRO A 72 -0.93 -13.89 7.76
CA PRO A 72 -2.19 -14.05 7.03
C PRO A 72 -3.39 -14.24 7.95
N TRP A 73 -3.20 -14.96 9.06
CA TRP A 73 -4.24 -15.22 10.05
C TRP A 73 -4.74 -13.94 10.72
N ASP A 74 -3.82 -13.04 11.08
CA ASP A 74 -4.18 -11.74 11.67
C ASP A 74 -5.05 -10.90 10.72
N PHE A 75 -4.72 -10.92 9.42
CA PHE A 75 -5.54 -10.23 8.41
C PHE A 75 -6.91 -10.90 8.21
N THR A 76 -6.97 -12.24 8.19
CA THR A 76 -8.26 -12.94 8.11
C THR A 76 -9.12 -12.71 9.35
N SER A 77 -8.52 -12.62 10.55
CA SER A 77 -9.24 -12.26 11.77
C SER A 77 -9.81 -10.85 11.70
N LEU A 78 -9.07 -9.89 11.13
CA LEU A 78 -9.59 -8.55 10.86
C LEU A 78 -10.77 -8.59 9.88
N MET A 79 -10.67 -9.35 8.79
CA MET A 79 -11.77 -9.51 7.84
C MET A 79 -13.02 -10.12 8.50
N ALA A 80 -12.86 -11.16 9.31
CA ALA A 80 -13.97 -11.77 10.05
C ALA A 80 -14.62 -10.80 11.04
N ALA A 81 -13.84 -9.95 11.70
CA ALA A 81 -14.37 -8.91 12.60
C ALA A 81 -15.22 -7.87 11.86
N HIS A 82 -15.03 -7.72 10.55
CA HIS A 82 -15.86 -6.89 9.65
C HIS A 82 -16.95 -7.68 8.93
N GLY A 83 -17.20 -8.95 9.33
CA GLY A 83 -18.22 -9.80 8.72
C GLY A 83 -17.92 -10.22 7.28
N LEU A 84 -16.66 -10.09 6.83
CA LEU A 84 -16.24 -10.48 5.49
C LEU A 84 -15.91 -11.96 5.45
N THR A 85 -16.26 -12.59 4.32
CA THR A 85 -15.95 -14.00 4.05
C THR A 85 -14.99 -14.12 2.87
N TRP A 86 -14.36 -15.28 2.78
CA TRP A 86 -13.40 -15.57 1.73
C TRP A 86 -13.40 -17.06 1.40
N HIS A 87 -12.93 -17.37 0.20
CA HIS A 87 -12.62 -18.72 -0.23
C HIS A 87 -11.17 -18.81 -0.68
N GLU A 88 -10.59 -19.99 -0.53
CA GLU A 88 -9.36 -20.34 -1.21
C GLU A 88 -9.66 -20.66 -2.67
N LYS A 89 -8.82 -20.17 -3.59
CA LYS A 89 -8.89 -20.57 -4.99
C LYS A 89 -7.96 -21.74 -5.29
N THR A 90 -6.66 -21.46 -5.40
CA THR A 90 -5.61 -22.46 -5.58
C THR A 90 -4.35 -21.99 -4.89
N LEU A 91 -3.48 -22.92 -4.49
CA LEU A 91 -2.15 -22.64 -3.95
C LEU A 91 -2.20 -21.66 -2.75
N GLY A 92 -3.19 -21.81 -1.86
CA GLY A 92 -3.34 -20.97 -0.68
C GLY A 92 -3.84 -19.54 -0.93
N GLN A 93 -4.20 -19.17 -2.16
CA GLN A 93 -4.68 -17.81 -2.49
C GLN A 93 -6.08 -17.56 -1.93
N LEU A 94 -6.23 -16.51 -1.12
CA LEU A 94 -7.52 -16.15 -0.51
C LEU A 94 -8.15 -14.96 -1.23
N PHE A 95 -9.41 -15.13 -1.64
CA PHE A 95 -10.21 -14.12 -2.34
C PHE A 95 -11.44 -13.73 -1.54
N CYS A 96 -11.77 -12.44 -1.53
CA CYS A 96 -12.95 -11.95 -0.82
C CYS A 96 -14.24 -12.20 -1.61
N ASP A 97 -15.25 -12.75 -0.94
CA ASP A 97 -16.55 -13.05 -1.55
C ASP A 97 -17.33 -11.77 -1.88
N GLN A 98 -17.20 -10.75 -1.03
CA GLN A 98 -17.86 -9.44 -1.16
C GLN A 98 -17.13 -8.48 -2.10
N LYS A 99 -16.16 -8.98 -2.89
CA LYS A 99 -15.33 -8.21 -3.83
C LYS A 99 -14.38 -7.21 -3.15
N SER A 100 -13.47 -6.64 -3.93
CA SER A 100 -12.43 -5.71 -3.47
C SER A 100 -12.97 -4.46 -2.78
N GLY A 101 -14.17 -4.01 -3.15
CA GLY A 101 -14.83 -2.86 -2.54
C GLY A 101 -15.03 -3.02 -1.03
N ALA A 102 -15.36 -4.23 -0.57
CA ALA A 102 -15.56 -4.52 0.85
C ALA A 102 -14.25 -4.41 1.66
N ILE A 103 -13.13 -4.88 1.10
CA ILE A 103 -11.81 -4.71 1.73
C ILE A 103 -11.42 -3.24 1.80
N ILE A 104 -11.72 -2.46 0.76
CA ILE A 104 -11.44 -1.01 0.76
C ILE A 104 -12.27 -0.33 1.84
N GLN A 105 -13.56 -0.67 1.97
CA GLN A 105 -14.40 -0.14 3.02
C GLN A 105 -13.88 -0.50 4.41
N MET A 106 -13.51 -1.76 4.64
CA MET A 106 -12.88 -2.22 5.87
C MET A 106 -11.64 -1.38 6.23
N LEU A 107 -10.75 -1.10 5.26
CA LEU A 107 -9.56 -0.27 5.50
C LEU A 107 -9.92 1.18 5.87
N LEU A 108 -10.97 1.73 5.27
CA LEU A 108 -11.47 3.08 5.58
C LEU A 108 -12.13 3.12 6.96
N ASP A 109 -12.90 2.11 7.31
CA ASP A 109 -13.55 1.98 8.62
C ASP A 109 -12.49 1.85 9.73
N GLU A 110 -11.44 1.07 9.50
CA GLU A 110 -10.32 0.95 10.44
C GLU A 110 -9.54 2.26 10.58
N LEU A 111 -9.38 3.03 9.49
CA LEU A 111 -8.79 4.37 9.55
C LEU A 111 -9.67 5.33 10.36
N ALA A 112 -10.98 5.34 10.11
CA ALA A 112 -11.95 6.17 10.81
C ALA A 112 -12.05 5.81 12.30
N LYS A 113 -12.00 4.51 12.65
CA LYS A 113 -11.93 4.02 14.02
C LYS A 113 -10.72 4.57 14.78
N GLY A 114 -9.60 4.77 14.08
CA GLY A 114 -8.41 5.43 14.61
C GLY A 114 -8.43 6.96 14.52
N GLN A 115 -9.56 7.57 14.15
CA GLN A 115 -9.69 9.01 13.88
C GLN A 115 -8.66 9.54 12.87
N GLY A 116 -8.22 8.68 11.94
CA GLY A 116 -7.31 9.04 10.87
C GLY A 116 -8.00 9.87 9.79
N GLU A 117 -7.33 10.92 9.34
CA GLU A 117 -7.82 11.80 8.29
C GLU A 117 -7.37 11.28 6.91
N LEU A 118 -8.25 11.34 5.92
CA LEU A 118 -7.94 11.03 4.52
C LEU A 118 -8.16 12.29 3.66
N ARG A 119 -7.14 12.69 2.90
CA ARG A 119 -7.22 13.74 1.88
C ARG A 119 -6.85 13.17 0.52
N LEU A 120 -7.85 13.11 -0.34
CA LEU A 120 -7.73 12.69 -1.73
C LEU A 120 -7.52 13.92 -2.63
N GLU A 121 -7.24 13.69 -3.91
CA GLU A 121 -6.99 14.76 -4.89
C GLU A 121 -5.94 15.79 -4.42
N THR A 122 -5.01 15.32 -3.58
CA THR A 122 -3.98 16.12 -2.92
C THR A 122 -2.62 15.67 -3.45
N LYS A 123 -2.14 16.37 -4.47
CA LYS A 123 -0.85 16.08 -5.11
C LYS A 123 0.28 16.52 -4.19
N ILE A 124 1.28 15.65 -3.98
CA ILE A 124 2.51 16.01 -3.28
C ILE A 124 3.44 16.74 -4.25
N GLU A 125 3.93 17.91 -3.85
CA GLU A 125 4.75 18.78 -4.68
C GLU A 125 6.20 18.81 -4.19
N ALA A 126 6.40 18.92 -2.87
CA ALA A 126 7.71 18.89 -2.25
C ALA A 126 7.67 18.23 -0.88
N VAL A 127 8.76 17.60 -0.50
CA VAL A 127 9.01 17.09 0.85
C VAL A 127 10.34 17.65 1.32
N THR A 128 10.38 18.28 2.48
CA THR A 128 11.61 18.75 3.10
C THR A 128 11.68 18.31 4.55
N TYR A 129 12.89 18.29 5.12
CA TYR A 129 13.13 17.99 6.52
C TYR A 129 14.09 19.02 7.10
N ALA A 130 13.63 19.76 8.10
CA ALA A 130 14.41 20.75 8.83
C ALA A 130 13.90 20.80 10.28
N ASP A 131 14.78 21.16 11.22
CA ASP A 131 14.41 21.42 12.61
C ASP A 131 13.59 20.29 13.27
N GLY A 132 13.95 19.04 12.97
CA GLY A 132 13.30 17.85 13.54
C GLY A 132 11.94 17.50 12.95
N ARG A 133 11.48 18.18 11.89
CA ARG A 133 10.15 17.96 11.30
C ARG A 133 10.19 17.84 9.79
N PHE A 134 9.32 16.99 9.27
CA PHE A 134 8.98 16.95 7.86
C PHE A 134 7.98 18.05 7.53
N ARG A 135 8.19 18.69 6.38
CA ARG A 135 7.25 19.62 5.77
C ARG A 135 6.89 19.08 4.38
N VAL A 136 5.60 18.94 4.11
CA VAL A 136 5.06 18.39 2.87
C VAL A 136 4.20 19.46 2.21
N GLU A 137 4.65 19.93 1.04
CA GLU A 137 3.89 20.82 0.16
C GLU A 137 2.95 20.02 -0.71
N THR A 138 1.72 20.48 -0.81
CA THR A 138 0.70 19.84 -1.62
C THR A 138 -0.17 20.86 -2.32
N SER A 139 -0.88 20.42 -3.35
CA SER A 139 -1.91 21.22 -4.02
C SER A 139 -3.03 21.69 -3.08
N GLY A 140 -3.19 21.04 -1.92
CA GLY A 140 -4.19 21.37 -0.89
C GLY A 140 -3.63 22.13 0.32
N GLY A 141 -2.39 22.61 0.26
CA GLY A 141 -1.72 23.31 1.35
C GLY A 141 -0.56 22.53 1.97
N VAL A 142 -0.07 23.01 3.11
CA VAL A 142 1.17 22.52 3.75
C VAL A 142 0.86 21.67 4.98
N PHE A 143 1.48 20.50 5.06
CA PHE A 143 1.42 19.62 6.23
C PHE A 143 2.78 19.54 6.91
N THR A 144 2.79 19.47 8.24
CA THR A 144 4.03 19.25 9.02
C THR A 144 3.86 18.12 10.02
N ALA A 145 4.88 17.27 10.14
CA ALA A 145 4.86 16.14 11.07
C ALA A 145 6.27 15.76 11.54
N PRO A 146 6.44 15.25 12.77
CA PRO A 146 7.73 14.72 13.21
C PRO A 146 8.10 13.40 12.51
N LYS A 147 7.12 12.72 11.91
CA LYS A 147 7.30 11.44 11.22
C LYS A 147 6.60 11.48 9.86
N LEU A 148 7.26 10.94 8.86
CA LEU A 148 6.72 10.75 7.51
C LEU A 148 6.82 9.26 7.15
N VAL A 149 5.77 8.75 6.53
CA VAL A 149 5.76 7.39 5.97
C VAL A 149 5.42 7.52 4.49
N VAL A 150 6.25 6.90 3.66
CA VAL A 150 6.11 6.87 2.21
C VAL A 150 5.51 5.53 1.81
N ALA A 151 4.27 5.55 1.33
CA ALA A 151 3.48 4.38 0.93
C ALA A 151 2.86 4.57 -0.47
N THR A 152 3.57 5.25 -1.37
CA THR A 152 3.09 5.68 -2.70
C THR A 152 3.16 4.58 -3.75
N GLY A 153 3.62 3.37 -3.39
CA GLY A 153 3.67 2.20 -4.26
C GLY A 153 4.85 2.24 -5.24
N GLY A 154 4.77 1.39 -6.27
CA GLY A 154 5.75 1.32 -7.36
C GLY A 154 5.18 1.74 -8.71
N LEU A 155 5.99 1.62 -9.77
CA LEU A 155 5.76 2.18 -11.11
C LEU A 155 4.69 1.45 -11.95
N SER A 156 4.15 0.33 -11.48
CA SER A 156 3.22 -0.49 -12.27
C SER A 156 1.86 0.18 -12.46
N ILE A 157 1.29 0.04 -13.66
CA ILE A 157 -0.02 0.58 -14.04
C ILE A 157 -0.12 2.11 -13.87
N PRO A 158 0.64 2.92 -14.64
CA PRO A 158 0.64 4.39 -14.53
C PRO A 158 -0.75 5.03 -14.68
N LYS A 159 -1.61 4.44 -15.52
CA LYS A 159 -3.01 4.89 -15.70
C LYS A 159 -3.84 4.91 -14.41
N MET A 160 -3.42 4.19 -13.38
CA MET A 160 -4.06 4.14 -12.06
C MET A 160 -3.35 5.02 -11.01
N GLY A 161 -2.54 6.00 -11.43
CA GLY A 161 -1.86 6.93 -10.54
C GLY A 161 -0.52 6.44 -9.97
N ALA A 162 0.09 5.41 -10.56
CA ALA A 162 1.42 4.99 -10.14
C ALA A 162 2.48 6.03 -10.55
N THR A 163 3.32 6.44 -9.59
CA THR A 163 4.38 7.45 -9.80
C THR A 163 5.72 6.99 -9.21
N GLY A 164 6.80 7.70 -9.55
CA GLY A 164 8.14 7.46 -9.02
C GLY A 164 8.42 8.08 -7.65
N LEU A 165 7.42 8.70 -7.02
CA LEU A 165 7.60 9.58 -5.86
C LEU A 165 8.35 8.92 -4.68
N ALA A 166 8.13 7.63 -4.42
CA ALA A 166 8.86 6.93 -3.36
C ALA A 166 10.38 6.92 -3.61
N TYR A 167 10.79 6.69 -4.85
CA TYR A 167 12.20 6.63 -5.24
C TYR A 167 12.83 8.03 -5.22
N ASP A 168 12.08 9.04 -5.65
CA ASP A 168 12.58 10.42 -5.67
C ASP A 168 12.81 10.94 -4.25
N ILE A 169 11.86 10.71 -3.33
CA ILE A 169 12.02 11.02 -1.91
C ILE A 169 13.19 10.24 -1.31
N ALA A 170 13.28 8.93 -1.57
CA ALA A 170 14.35 8.12 -1.03
C ALA A 170 15.74 8.61 -1.49
N ARG A 171 15.92 8.94 -2.77
CA ARG A 171 17.16 9.56 -3.29
C ARG A 171 17.46 10.91 -2.64
N GLN A 172 16.44 11.75 -2.49
CA GLN A 172 16.58 13.06 -1.84
C GLN A 172 17.15 12.94 -0.41
N PHE A 173 16.76 11.89 0.32
CA PHE A 173 17.25 11.61 1.67
C PHE A 173 18.48 10.67 1.70
N GLY A 174 19.16 10.48 0.57
CA GLY A 174 20.44 9.77 0.50
C GLY A 174 20.34 8.23 0.53
N HIS A 175 19.16 7.67 0.27
CA HIS A 175 19.00 6.22 0.18
C HIS A 175 19.37 5.69 -1.21
N ASP A 176 20.06 4.56 -1.24
CA ASP A 176 20.29 3.79 -2.47
C ASP A 176 19.01 3.12 -2.97
N ILE A 177 18.79 3.20 -4.29
CA ILE A 177 17.64 2.58 -4.95
C ILE A 177 18.12 1.39 -5.76
N VAL A 178 17.65 0.20 -5.40
CA VAL A 178 17.82 -0.99 -6.24
C VAL A 178 17.13 -0.73 -7.59
N PRO A 179 17.82 -0.91 -8.73
CA PRO A 179 17.24 -0.66 -10.05
C PRO A 179 15.91 -1.39 -10.24
N THR A 180 14.87 -0.64 -10.62
CA THR A 180 13.52 -1.16 -10.78
C THR A 180 13.31 -1.74 -12.17
N ARG A 181 12.61 -2.87 -12.27
CA ARG A 181 12.18 -3.48 -13.53
C ARG A 181 10.75 -4.01 -13.41
N ALA A 182 10.08 -4.14 -14.55
CA ALA A 182 8.77 -4.78 -14.59
C ALA A 182 8.86 -6.26 -14.14
N ALA A 183 7.88 -6.70 -13.36
CA ALA A 183 7.78 -8.07 -12.84
C ALA A 183 6.31 -8.51 -12.82
N LEU A 184 6.07 -9.82 -12.88
CA LEU A 184 4.74 -10.42 -13.07
C LEU A 184 4.04 -9.86 -14.33
N VAL A 185 4.80 -9.72 -15.42
CA VAL A 185 4.33 -9.23 -16.72
C VAL A 185 4.36 -10.35 -17.77
N PRO A 186 3.47 -10.32 -18.79
CA PRO A 186 3.52 -11.27 -19.89
C PRO A 186 4.84 -11.20 -20.68
N PHE A 187 5.21 -12.29 -21.33
CA PHE A 187 6.29 -12.30 -22.31
C PHE A 187 5.79 -11.88 -23.69
N VAL A 188 6.69 -11.27 -24.47
CA VAL A 188 6.46 -10.93 -25.88
C VAL A 188 7.28 -11.89 -26.72
N PHE A 189 6.65 -12.56 -27.68
CA PHE A 189 7.33 -13.38 -28.67
C PHE A 189 7.72 -12.52 -29.87
N THR A 190 8.87 -12.79 -30.46
CA THR A 190 9.35 -12.14 -31.70
C THR A 190 9.67 -13.21 -32.74
N GLY A 191 9.05 -13.14 -33.93
CA GLY A 191 9.20 -14.10 -35.04
C GLY A 191 8.08 -13.93 -36.09
N ALA A 192 8.29 -14.45 -37.30
CA ALA A 192 7.41 -14.23 -38.47
C ALA A 192 6.17 -15.13 -38.57
N ASP A 193 6.00 -16.12 -37.68
CA ASP A 193 4.89 -17.08 -37.76
C ASP A 193 3.86 -16.85 -36.65
N HIS A 194 3.04 -15.80 -36.84
CA HIS A 194 1.73 -15.63 -36.23
C HIS A 194 0.66 -15.66 -37.32
#